data_AF-X1F104-F1
#
_entry.id   AF-X1F104-F1
#
_cell.length_a   1.000
_cell.length_b   1.000
_cell.length_c   1.000
_cell.angle_alpha   90.00
_cell.angle_beta   90.00
_cell.angle_gamma   90.00
#
_symmetry.space_group_name_H-M   'P 1'
#
loop_
_entity.id
_entity.type
_entity.pdbx_description
1 polymer ?
#
loop_
_entity_poly.entity_id
_entity_poly.type
_entity_poly.pdbx_seq_one_letter_code
_entity_poly.pdbx_strand_id
1 'polypeptide(L)'
;GRSYGNGIYKAYKADDAEILIFAVASVASESRGVVDRLREEGLKIGLISLKLFRPFPVKYLREAFSKAKLVVVFDRDIGYGYEGILSYELKAALYPSENRPVIRGFIVGLGGRDITPEDLIGGVKKAVSEKDDRNVQMATHTDFIGLKLDQLGFKKGGN
;
A
#
# COMPACT_ATOMS: atom_id res chain seq x y z
N GLY A 1 -28.07 6.88 0.41
CA GLY A 1 -26.96 7.64 1.04
C GLY A 1 -25.61 7.04 0.64
N ARG A 2 -24.49 7.74 0.88
CA ARG A 2 -23.13 7.22 0.64
C ARG A 2 -22.71 6.26 1.77
N SER A 3 -22.14 5.10 1.44
CA SER A 3 -21.61 4.15 2.42
C SER A 3 -20.09 4.28 2.61
N TYR A 4 -19.65 4.26 3.88
CA TYR A 4 -18.25 4.31 4.31
C TYR A 4 -17.73 2.94 4.80
N GLY A 5 -18.42 1.84 4.44
CA GLY A 5 -18.12 0.52 4.98
C GLY A 5 -18.64 0.40 6.41
N ASN A 6 -17.81 -0.14 7.31
CA ASN A 6 -18.15 -0.29 8.73
C ASN A 6 -17.75 0.95 9.57
N GLY A 7 -17.39 2.07 8.93
CA GLY A 7 -16.88 3.27 9.60
C GLY A 7 -15.41 3.20 10.00
N ILE A 8 -14.81 2.01 10.03
CA ILE A 8 -13.41 1.76 10.36
C ILE A 8 -12.58 1.65 9.09
N TYR A 9 -13.04 0.83 8.14
CA TYR A 9 -12.50 0.72 6.81
C TYR A 9 -13.62 0.44 5.81
N LYS A 10 -13.30 0.66 4.53
CA LYS A 10 -14.15 0.26 3.41
C LYS A 10 -13.39 -0.71 2.54
N ALA A 11 -13.89 -1.94 2.44
CA ALA A 11 -13.40 -2.93 1.50
C ALA A 11 -13.93 -2.67 0.09
N TYR A 12 -13.14 -3.03 -0.91
CA TYR A 12 -13.53 -3.03 -2.31
C TYR A 12 -12.92 -4.25 -3.00
N LYS A 13 -13.79 -5.15 -3.51
CA LYS A 13 -13.41 -6.43 -4.13
C LYS A 13 -12.35 -7.19 -3.30
N ALA A 14 -12.59 -7.37 -2.00
CA ALA A 14 -11.62 -7.94 -1.06
C ALA A 14 -11.92 -9.41 -0.67
N ASP A 15 -13.14 -9.90 -0.92
CA ASP A 15 -13.61 -11.18 -0.36
C ASP A 15 -12.82 -12.41 -0.88
N ASP A 16 -12.41 -12.38 -2.15
CA ASP A 16 -11.62 -13.39 -2.86
C ASP A 16 -10.16 -12.97 -3.10
N ALA A 17 -9.76 -11.81 -2.56
CA ALA A 17 -8.47 -11.20 -2.89
C ALA A 17 -7.30 -11.91 -2.18
N GLU A 18 -6.28 -12.27 -2.95
CA GLU A 18 -5.00 -12.77 -2.44
C GLU A 18 -3.99 -11.61 -2.22
N ILE A 19 -4.19 -10.51 -2.95
CA ILE A 19 -3.42 -9.28 -2.86
C ILE A 19 -4.35 -8.17 -2.37
N LEU A 20 -3.95 -7.42 -1.35
CA LEU A 20 -4.72 -6.26 -0.88
C LEU A 20 -3.89 -4.99 -0.98
N ILE A 21 -4.44 -3.96 -1.62
CA ILE A 21 -3.95 -2.59 -1.44
C ILE A 21 -4.48 -2.08 -0.10
N PHE A 22 -3.62 -1.47 0.70
CA PHE A 22 -3.99 -0.73 1.90
C PHE A 22 -3.62 0.74 1.75
N ALA A 23 -4.61 1.62 1.82
CA ALA A 23 -4.41 3.05 1.59
C ALA A 23 -5.43 3.90 2.35
N VAL A 24 -5.06 5.19 2.52
CA VAL A 24 -5.91 6.23 3.09
C VAL A 24 -6.26 7.31 2.05
N ALA A 25 -7.27 8.12 2.35
CA ALA A 25 -7.61 9.35 1.63
C ALA A 25 -7.67 9.20 0.09
N SER A 26 -7.06 10.12 -0.66
CA SER A 26 -7.11 10.17 -2.13
C SER A 26 -6.46 8.96 -2.79
N VAL A 27 -5.38 8.43 -2.21
CA VAL A 27 -4.69 7.23 -2.73
C VAL A 27 -5.65 6.04 -2.74
N ALA A 28 -6.49 5.90 -1.71
CA ALA A 28 -7.51 4.86 -1.68
C ALA A 28 -8.64 5.10 -2.69
N SER A 29 -8.88 6.34 -3.12
CA SER A 29 -9.82 6.62 -4.21
C SER A 29 -9.26 6.12 -5.54
N GLU A 30 -8.03 6.50 -5.86
CA GLU A 30 -7.36 6.08 -7.11
C GLU A 30 -7.11 4.58 -7.17
N SER A 31 -6.81 3.97 -6.01
CA SER A 31 -6.60 2.53 -5.92
C SER A 31 -7.82 1.71 -6.35
N ARG A 32 -9.05 2.27 -6.37
CA ARG A 32 -10.22 1.55 -6.88
C ARG A 32 -10.11 1.25 -8.37
N GLY A 33 -9.75 2.25 -9.17
CA GLY A 33 -9.55 2.07 -10.61
C GLY A 33 -8.37 1.14 -10.91
N VAL A 34 -7.33 1.20 -10.08
CA VAL A 34 -6.19 0.27 -10.15
C VAL A 34 -6.61 -1.18 -9.88
N VAL A 35 -7.43 -1.40 -8.84
CA VAL A 35 -8.00 -2.73 -8.54
C VAL A 35 -8.79 -3.27 -9.73
N ASP A 36 -9.62 -2.43 -10.36
CA ASP A 36 -10.41 -2.84 -11.52
C ASP A 36 -9.54 -3.29 -12.69
N ARG A 37 -8.59 -2.45 -13.09
CA ARG A 37 -7.65 -2.75 -14.19
C ARG A 37 -6.84 -4.02 -13.94
N LEU A 38 -6.31 -4.18 -12.72
CA LEU A 38 -5.51 -5.36 -12.39
C LEU A 38 -6.35 -6.63 -12.27
N ARG A 39 -7.64 -6.52 -11.91
CA ARG A 39 -8.56 -7.66 -11.98
C ARG A 39 -8.89 -8.07 -13.41
N GLU A 40 -8.98 -7.12 -14.34
CA GLU A 40 -9.12 -7.43 -15.77
C GLU A 40 -7.87 -8.18 -16.31
N GLU A 41 -6.70 -7.92 -15.75
CA GLU A 41 -5.46 -8.68 -15.99
C GLU A 41 -5.42 -10.05 -15.26
N GLY A 42 -6.47 -10.43 -14.53
CA GLY A 42 -6.60 -11.72 -13.86
C GLY A 42 -6.03 -11.79 -12.44
N LEU A 43 -5.58 -10.67 -11.86
CA LEU A 43 -5.09 -10.67 -10.48
C LEU A 43 -6.27 -10.67 -9.49
N LYS A 44 -6.21 -11.56 -8.49
CA LYS A 44 -7.12 -11.53 -7.33
C LYS A 44 -6.72 -10.42 -6.35
N ILE A 45 -6.97 -9.18 -6.74
CA ILE A 45 -6.60 -8.00 -5.96
C ILE A 45 -7.80 -7.26 -5.40
N GLY A 46 -7.70 -6.77 -4.17
CA GLY A 46 -8.70 -5.93 -3.53
C GLY A 46 -8.10 -4.69 -2.89
N LEU A 47 -8.96 -3.88 -2.28
CA LEU A 47 -8.56 -2.67 -1.55
C LEU A 47 -9.23 -2.66 -0.18
N ILE A 48 -8.43 -2.37 0.84
CA ILE A 48 -8.88 -1.92 2.16
C ILE A 48 -8.58 -0.43 2.29
N SER A 49 -9.63 0.39 2.28
CA SER A 49 -9.51 1.85 2.48
C SER A 49 -9.77 2.19 3.94
N LEU A 50 -8.71 2.54 4.69
CA LEU A 50 -8.84 2.91 6.09
C LEU A 50 -9.59 4.24 6.25
N LYS A 51 -10.52 4.30 7.21
CA LYS A 51 -11.34 5.48 7.54
C LYS A 51 -11.01 6.02 8.93
N LEU A 52 -10.83 5.12 9.90
CA LEU A 52 -10.44 5.47 11.26
C LEU A 52 -8.95 5.17 11.44
N PHE A 53 -8.11 6.20 11.42
CA PHE A 53 -6.67 6.04 11.67
C PHE A 53 -6.36 5.95 13.17
N ARG A 54 -6.97 6.80 14.00
CA ARG A 54 -6.86 6.74 15.47
C ARG A 54 -8.25 6.68 16.13
N PRO A 55 -8.45 5.84 17.17
CA PRO A 55 -7.53 4.78 17.61
C PRO A 55 -7.28 3.75 16.51
N PHE A 56 -6.06 3.22 16.40
CA PHE A 56 -5.69 2.34 15.28
C PHE A 56 -6.44 0.99 15.40
N PRO A 57 -7.21 0.57 14.39
CA PRO A 57 -8.21 -0.48 14.57
C PRO A 57 -7.64 -1.90 14.40
N VAL A 58 -6.67 -2.27 15.25
CA VAL A 58 -5.88 -3.50 15.16
C VAL A 58 -6.73 -4.77 14.97
N LYS A 59 -7.77 -4.97 15.79
CA LYS A 59 -8.63 -6.17 15.72
C LYS A 59 -9.26 -6.33 14.33
N TYR A 60 -9.78 -5.25 13.78
CA TYR A 60 -10.47 -5.25 12.49
C TYR A 60 -9.50 -5.44 11.32
N LEU A 61 -8.30 -4.87 11.41
CA LEU A 61 -7.28 -5.06 10.37
C LEU A 61 -6.73 -6.49 10.37
N ARG A 62 -6.53 -7.11 11.54
CA ARG A 62 -6.13 -8.53 11.60
C ARG A 62 -7.12 -9.44 10.88
N GLU A 63 -8.41 -9.21 11.09
CA GLU A 63 -9.46 -9.95 10.40
C GLU A 63 -9.43 -9.68 8.88
N ALA A 64 -9.39 -8.41 8.49
CA ALA A 64 -9.42 -8.00 7.08
C ALA A 64 -8.23 -8.52 6.27
N PHE A 65 -7.05 -8.66 6.88
CA PHE A 65 -5.82 -9.11 6.23
C PHE A 65 -5.50 -10.59 6.45
N SER A 66 -6.32 -11.34 7.20
CA SER A 66 -6.05 -12.73 7.59
C SER A 66 -5.89 -13.73 6.43
N LYS A 67 -6.50 -13.43 5.27
CA LYS A 67 -6.45 -14.27 4.06
C LYS A 67 -5.50 -13.74 2.98
N ALA A 68 -4.95 -12.54 3.17
CA ALA A 68 -4.05 -11.94 2.20
C ALA A 68 -2.71 -12.68 2.20
N LYS A 69 -2.13 -12.86 1.01
CA LYS A 69 -0.76 -13.34 0.85
C LYS A 69 0.22 -12.16 0.73
N LEU A 70 -0.24 -11.09 0.09
CA LEU A 70 0.52 -9.86 -0.14
C LEU A 70 -0.35 -8.65 0.19
N VAL A 71 0.21 -7.68 0.91
CA VAL A 71 -0.36 -6.36 1.12
C VAL A 71 0.56 -5.32 0.52
N VAL A 72 0.00 -4.47 -0.32
CA VAL A 72 0.69 -3.32 -0.93
C VAL A 72 0.19 -2.06 -0.24
N VAL A 73 1.09 -1.34 0.42
CA VAL A 73 0.76 -0.11 1.16
C VAL A 73 1.29 1.08 0.38
N PHE A 74 0.45 2.09 0.18
CA PHE A 74 0.85 3.36 -0.43
C PHE A 74 0.70 4.49 0.58
N ASP A 75 1.83 5.03 1.02
CA ASP A 75 1.92 6.13 1.97
C ASP A 75 2.23 7.45 1.24
N ARG A 76 1.62 8.55 1.69
CA ARG A 76 1.97 9.91 1.23
C ARG A 76 2.84 10.66 2.22
N ASP A 77 3.47 9.92 3.11
CA ASP A 77 4.29 10.39 4.21
C ASP A 77 5.48 9.46 4.38
N ILE A 78 6.39 9.86 5.27
CA ILE A 78 7.54 9.08 5.65
C ILE A 78 7.78 9.24 7.15
N GLY A 79 7.92 8.12 7.86
CA GLY A 79 8.58 8.12 9.16
C GLY A 79 10.07 8.28 8.96
N TYR A 80 10.64 9.43 9.33
CA TYR A 80 12.07 9.70 9.13
C TYR A 80 12.94 8.59 9.73
N GLY A 81 13.86 8.05 8.93
CA GLY A 81 14.73 6.92 9.31
C GLY A 81 14.06 5.54 9.17
N TYR A 82 12.83 5.48 8.67
CA TYR A 82 12.10 4.23 8.47
C TYR A 82 11.24 4.25 7.19
N GLU A 83 10.02 3.71 7.24
CA GLU A 83 9.08 3.62 6.11
C GLU A 83 7.84 4.52 6.30
N GLY A 84 6.85 4.39 5.42
CA GLY A 84 5.55 5.07 5.53
C GLY A 84 4.76 4.68 6.79
N ILE A 85 4.01 5.63 7.35
CA ILE A 85 3.35 5.48 8.64
C ILE A 85 2.28 4.38 8.63
N LEU A 86 1.47 4.32 7.57
CA LEU A 86 0.45 3.28 7.43
C LEU A 86 1.07 1.89 7.33
N SER A 87 2.21 1.78 6.62
CA SER A 87 2.94 0.52 6.45
C SER A 87 3.41 -0.05 7.79
N TYR A 88 4.14 0.74 8.59
CA TYR A 88 4.67 0.19 9.84
C TYR A 88 3.59 -0.01 10.92
N GLU A 89 2.53 0.80 10.95
CA GLU A 89 1.40 0.57 11.86
C GLU A 89 0.68 -0.74 11.51
N LEU A 90 0.52 -1.05 10.22
CA LEU A 90 -0.03 -2.33 9.79
C LEU A 90 0.89 -3.49 10.19
N LYS A 91 2.20 -3.38 9.95
CA LYS A 91 3.18 -4.41 10.35
C LYS A 91 3.12 -4.68 11.85
N ALA A 92 3.10 -3.62 12.68
CA ALA A 92 2.97 -3.74 14.13
C ALA A 92 1.62 -4.38 14.53
N ALA A 93 0.52 -4.00 13.88
CA ALA A 93 -0.79 -4.58 14.14
C ALA A 93 -0.85 -6.07 13.81
N LEU A 94 -0.21 -6.51 12.72
CA LEU A 94 -0.19 -7.91 12.28
C LEU A 94 0.95 -8.74 12.90
N TYR A 95 1.89 -8.13 13.63
CA TYR A 95 3.03 -8.84 14.22
C TYR A 95 2.68 -10.10 15.02
N PRO A 96 1.64 -10.12 15.88
CA PRO A 96 1.28 -11.32 16.64
C PRO A 96 0.35 -12.28 15.88
N SER A 97 0.01 -12.01 14.62
CA SER A 97 -0.77 -12.93 13.79
C SER A 97 0.13 -14.07 13.29
N GLU A 98 -0.34 -15.31 13.41
CA GLU A 98 0.40 -16.49 12.93
C GLU A 98 0.62 -16.47 11.41
N ASN A 99 -0.47 -16.21 10.66
CA ASN A 99 -0.45 -16.11 9.21
C ASN A 99 -0.45 -14.64 8.80
N ARG A 100 0.74 -14.05 8.72
CA ARG A 100 0.93 -12.66 8.32
C ARG A 100 1.31 -12.55 6.83
N PRO A 101 0.66 -11.68 6.06
CA PRO A 101 1.02 -11.45 4.67
C PRO A 101 2.41 -10.82 4.55
N VAL A 102 3.01 -10.95 3.38
CA VAL A 102 4.12 -10.08 2.99
C VAL A 102 3.56 -8.66 2.87
N ILE A 103 4.20 -7.66 3.48
CA ILE A 103 3.79 -6.26 3.41
C ILE A 103 4.87 -5.48 2.65
N ARG A 104 4.48 -4.82 1.55
CA ARG A 104 5.36 -3.94 0.77
C ARG A 104 4.81 -2.53 0.74
N GLY A 105 5.55 -1.60 1.35
CA GLY A 105 5.24 -0.19 1.39
C GLY A 105 5.93 0.59 0.28
N PHE A 106 5.22 1.56 -0.29
CA PHE A 106 5.71 2.51 -1.27
C PHE A 106 5.35 3.92 -0.83
N ILE A 107 6.31 4.83 -0.93
CA ILE A 107 6.06 6.25 -0.71
C ILE A 107 5.70 6.90 -2.05
N VAL A 108 4.56 7.59 -2.08
CA VAL A 108 3.99 8.21 -3.27
C VAL A 108 3.59 9.66 -3.03
N GLY A 109 3.71 10.49 -4.06
CA GLY A 109 3.14 11.85 -4.06
C GLY A 109 3.65 12.78 -2.96
N LEU A 110 4.85 12.57 -2.43
CA LEU A 110 5.47 13.45 -1.44
C LEU A 110 5.61 14.88 -1.98
N GLY A 111 5.33 15.85 -1.11
CA GLY A 111 5.40 17.27 -1.45
C GLY A 111 4.29 17.72 -2.41
N GLY A 112 3.12 17.06 -2.37
CA GLY A 112 1.98 17.43 -3.21
C GLY A 112 2.08 17.00 -4.66
N ARG A 113 3.06 16.14 -5.01
CA ARG A 113 3.18 15.60 -6.37
C ARG A 113 1.99 14.73 -6.73
N ASP A 114 1.58 14.80 -7.99
CA ASP A 114 0.53 13.94 -8.53
C ASP A 114 0.93 12.47 -8.50
N ILE A 115 -0.07 11.61 -8.34
CA ILE A 115 0.05 10.15 -8.35
C ILE A 115 -0.87 9.66 -9.46
N THR A 116 -0.32 8.97 -10.44
CA THR A 116 -1.10 8.39 -11.54
C THR A 116 -1.54 6.96 -11.21
N PRO A 117 -2.62 6.46 -11.83
CA PRO A 117 -2.95 5.03 -11.75
C PRO A 117 -1.79 4.12 -12.19
N GLU A 118 -1.00 4.56 -13.17
CA GLU A 118 0.18 3.84 -13.67
C GLU A 118 1.27 3.69 -12.60
N ASP A 119 1.49 4.72 -11.78
CA ASP A 119 2.41 4.67 -10.64
C ASP A 119 2.00 3.57 -9.65
N LEU A 120 0.71 3.52 -9.30
CA LEU A 120 0.17 2.53 -8.38
C LEU A 120 0.19 1.11 -8.97
N ILE A 121 -0.15 0.97 -10.26
CA ILE A 121 -0.04 -0.31 -10.98
C ILE A 121 1.40 -0.81 -10.98
N GLY A 122 2.36 0.07 -11.26
CA GLY A 122 3.79 -0.24 -11.23
C GLY A 122 4.24 -0.74 -9.86
N GLY A 123 3.82 -0.05 -8.79
CA GLY A 123 4.09 -0.46 -7.40
C GLY A 123 3.50 -1.84 -7.08
N VAL A 124 2.26 -2.11 -7.49
CA VAL A 124 1.64 -3.44 -7.29
C VAL A 124 2.39 -4.51 -8.08
N LYS A 125 2.68 -4.30 -9.36
CA LYS A 125 3.40 -5.28 -10.19
C LYS A 125 4.79 -5.58 -9.63
N LYS A 126 5.51 -4.56 -9.16
CA LYS A 126 6.80 -4.73 -8.46
C LYS A 126 6.66 -5.56 -7.18
N ALA A 127 5.66 -5.25 -6.35
CA ALA A 127 5.41 -6.02 -5.13
C ALA A 127 5.07 -7.48 -5.43
N VAL A 128 4.32 -7.76 -6.51
CA VAL A 128 4.00 -9.12 -6.94
C VAL A 128 5.24 -9.88 -7.42
N SER A 129 6.12 -9.25 -8.20
CA SER A 129 7.34 -9.90 -8.70
C SER A 129 8.35 -10.21 -7.58
N GLU A 130 8.35 -9.42 -6.51
CA GLU A 130 9.32 -9.52 -5.43
C GLU A 130 8.75 -10.25 -4.19
N LYS A 131 7.49 -10.72 -4.23
CA LYS A 131 6.81 -11.26 -3.05
C LYS A 131 7.51 -12.49 -2.44
N ASP A 132 8.24 -13.26 -3.25
CA ASP A 132 8.92 -14.50 -2.85
C ASP A 132 10.40 -14.27 -2.51
N ASP A 133 10.92 -13.04 -2.68
CA ASP A 133 12.29 -12.69 -2.30
C ASP A 133 12.38 -12.44 -0.79
N ARG A 134 13.11 -13.32 -0.10
CA ARG A 134 13.33 -13.24 1.35
C ARG A 134 14.01 -11.95 1.79
N ASN A 135 14.94 -11.41 1.00
CA ASN A 135 15.62 -10.16 1.34
C ASN A 135 14.63 -9.01 1.33
N VAL A 136 13.72 -9.01 0.37
CA VAL A 136 12.65 -8.03 0.24
C VAL A 136 11.61 -8.15 1.36
N GLN A 137 11.22 -9.37 1.73
CA GLN A 137 10.30 -9.61 2.85
C GLN A 137 10.87 -9.14 4.19
N MET A 138 12.20 -9.17 4.33
CA MET A 138 12.91 -8.76 5.54
C MET A 138 13.45 -7.32 5.49
N ALA A 139 13.40 -6.67 4.31
CA ALA A 139 13.93 -5.34 4.13
C ALA A 139 13.03 -4.29 4.78
N THR A 140 13.67 -3.30 5.40
CA THR A 140 13.06 -2.01 5.78
C THR A 140 13.18 -0.98 4.66
N HIS A 141 13.70 -1.39 3.50
CA HIS A 141 13.90 -0.52 2.36
C HIS A 141 12.55 -0.07 1.80
N THR A 142 12.38 1.24 1.69
CA THR A 142 11.17 1.84 1.17
C THR A 142 11.43 2.37 -0.23
N ASP A 143 10.62 1.91 -1.17
CA ASP A 143 10.64 2.40 -2.53
C ASP A 143 9.84 3.70 -2.65
N PHE A 144 10.36 4.61 -3.45
CA PHE A 144 9.68 5.85 -3.76
C PHE A 144 9.22 5.83 -5.21
N ILE A 145 7.94 6.13 -5.44
CA ILE A 145 7.36 6.21 -6.77
C ILE A 145 7.01 7.66 -7.11
N GLY A 146 7.27 8.06 -8.35
CA GLY A 146 7.00 9.41 -8.84
C GLY A 146 8.01 10.47 -8.36
N LEU A 147 9.10 10.07 -7.71
CA LEU A 147 10.23 10.98 -7.47
C LEU A 147 10.98 11.22 -8.78
N LYS A 148 10.73 12.39 -9.36
CA LYS A 148 11.43 12.91 -10.55
C LYS A 148 12.83 13.42 -10.18
N LEU A 149 13.66 12.56 -9.59
CA LEU A 149 15.01 12.91 -9.10
C LEU A 149 15.94 13.37 -10.22
N ASP A 150 15.73 12.83 -11.42
CA ASP A 150 16.37 13.21 -12.68
C ASP A 150 16.07 14.68 -13.09
N GLN A 151 14.96 15.22 -12.61
CA GLN A 151 14.56 16.61 -12.85
C GLN A 151 15.09 17.58 -11.80
N LEU A 152 15.62 17.07 -10.68
CA LEU A 152 16.24 17.89 -9.65
C LEU A 152 17.66 18.27 -10.10
N GLY A 153 17.87 19.57 -10.36
CA GLY A 153 19.12 20.11 -10.92
C GLY A 153 20.40 19.79 -10.14
N PHE A 154 20.31 19.40 -8.87
CA PHE A 154 21.46 19.03 -8.05
C PHE A 154 22.12 17.70 -8.44
N LYS A 155 21.45 16.83 -9.22
CA LYS A 155 22.08 15.64 -9.82
C LYS A 155 22.76 15.90 -11.16
N LYS A 156 22.60 17.09 -11.76
CA LYS A 156 23.22 17.45 -13.05
C LYS A 156 24.66 17.95 -12.93
N GLY A 157 25.24 17.98 -11.72
CA GLY A 157 26.61 18.45 -11.49
C GLY A 157 27.33 17.64 -10.42
N GLY A 158 27.79 16.45 -10.79
CA GLY A 158 28.69 15.64 -9.96
C GLY A 158 29.55 14.76 -10.84
N ASN A 159 30.67 15.33 -11.32
CA ASN A 159 31.91 14.61 -11.62
C ASN A 159 32.72 14.53 -10.32
#